data_AF-A0AAV8WNP2-F1
#
_entry.id   AF-A0AAV8WNP2-F1
#
_cell.length_a   1.000
_cell.length_b   1.000
_cell.length_c   1.000
_cell.angle_alpha   90.00
_cell.angle_beta   90.00
_cell.angle_gamma   90.00
#
_symmetry.space_group_name_H-M   'P 1'
#
loop_
_entity.id
_entity.type
_entity.pdbx_description
1 polymer ?
#
loop_
_entity_poly.entity_id
_entity_poly.type
_entity_poly.pdbx_seq_one_letter_code
_entity_poly.pdbx_strand_id
1 'polypeptide(L)' 'MLFGFYVTPKTEKLIIKTSRKVPKLGVLLVGWGGNNGSTFTAGIIANRLGLSWSTKKGEQKANWYGMYCLYT' A
#
# COMPACT_ATOMS: atom_id res chain seq x y z
N MET A 1 -45.16 -17.00 24.72
CA MET A 1 -44.99 -15.93 23.72
C MET A 1 -43.50 -15.82 23.43
N LEU A 2 -43.01 -16.40 22.32
CA LEU A 2 -41.59 -16.39 21.97
C LEU A 2 -41.30 -15.14 21.14
N PHE A 3 -40.54 -14.19 21.71
CA PHE A 3 -40.04 -13.03 20.98
C PHE A 3 -38.83 -13.46 20.15
N GLY A 4 -39.05 -13.72 18.85
CA GLY A 4 -37.97 -13.94 17.88
C GLY A 4 -37.56 -12.64 17.20
N PHE A 5 -36.26 -12.47 16.93
CA PHE A 5 -35.76 -11.33 16.16
C PHE A 5 -36.07 -11.53 14.67
N TYR A 6 -36.75 -10.54 14.07
CA TYR A 6 -36.98 -10.48 12.62
C TYR A 6 -35.92 -9.61 11.96
N VAL A 7 -35.21 -10.17 10.98
CA VAL A 7 -34.20 -9.45 10.17
C VAL A 7 -34.68 -9.44 8.72
N THR A 8 -34.70 -8.25 8.11
CA THR A 8 -35.05 -8.09 6.68
C THR A 8 -33.80 -7.68 5.90
N PRO A 9 -33.31 -8.51 4.97
CA PRO A 9 -32.19 -8.13 4.13
C PRO A 9 -32.60 -6.96 3.22
N LYS A 10 -31.68 -6.01 3.02
CA LYS A 10 -31.82 -4.92 2.06
C LYS A 10 -30.78 -5.05 0.96
N THR A 11 -31.19 -4.77 -0.26
CA THR A 11 -30.32 -4.79 -1.43
C THR A 11 -30.39 -3.41 -2.09
N GLU A 12 -29.23 -2.81 -2.30
CA GLU A 12 -29.10 -1.56 -3.04
C GLU A 12 -28.15 -1.76 -4.21
N LYS A 13 -28.54 -1.27 -5.39
CA LYS A 13 -27.72 -1.36 -6.59
C LYS A 13 -26.85 -0.11 -6.71
N LEU A 14 -25.54 -0.28 -6.66
CA LEU A 14 -24.57 0.79 -6.85
C LEU A 14 -23.98 0.74 -8.27
N ILE A 15 -23.82 1.91 -8.90
CA ILE A 15 -23.06 2.07 -10.14
C ILE A 15 -21.76 2.79 -9.78
N ILE A 16 -20.66 2.05 -9.67
CA ILE A 16 -19.35 2.59 -9.33
C ILE A 16 -18.54 2.74 -10.61
N LYS A 17 -18.01 3.95 -10.84
CA LYS A 17 -17.10 4.25 -11.96
C LYS A 17 -15.82 4.87 -11.41
N THR A 18 -14.67 4.31 -11.79
CA THR A 18 -13.35 4.79 -11.38
C THR A 18 -12.54 5.26 -12.59
N SER A 19 -11.63 6.21 -12.36
CA SER A 19 -10.62 6.58 -13.35
C SER A 19 -9.55 5.48 -13.44
N ARG A 20 -9.09 5.17 -14.66
CA ARG A 20 -8.05 4.16 -14.90
C ARG A 20 -6.64 4.75 -15.01
N LYS A 21 -6.53 6.06 -15.22
CA LYS A 21 -5.23 6.72 -15.41
C LYS A 21 -4.55 6.91 -14.06
N VAL A 22 -3.43 6.24 -13.85
CA VAL A 22 -2.60 6.42 -12.66
C VAL A 22 -1.83 7.74 -12.77
N PRO A 23 -2.02 8.71 -11.85
CA PRO A 23 -1.31 9.98 -11.89
C PRO A 23 0.10 9.86 -11.28
N LYS A 24 0.96 10.84 -11.57
CA LYS A 24 2.15 11.07 -10.75
C LYS A 24 1.71 11.74 -9.44
N LEU A 25 2.02 11.12 -8.31
CA LEU A 25 1.65 11.62 -6.98
C LEU A 25 2.84 12.30 -6.31
N GLY A 26 2.68 13.56 -5.92
CA GLY A 26 3.59 14.24 -5.01
C GLY A 26 3.22 13.94 -3.56
N VAL A 27 4.21 13.67 -2.72
CA VAL A 27 4.02 13.41 -1.28
C VAL A 27 4.85 14.40 -0.48
N LEU A 28 4.21 15.11 0.45
CA LEU A 28 4.88 15.96 1.43
C LEU A 28 4.84 15.25 2.79
N LEU A 29 6.01 14.96 3.36
CA LEU A 29 6.12 14.27 4.65
C LEU A 29 6.60 15.23 5.73
N VAL A 30 5.77 15.46 6.76
CA VAL A 30 6.20 16.14 7.98
C VAL A 30 7.06 15.16 8.78
N GLY A 31 8.26 15.58 9.18
CA GLY A 31 9.25 14.69 9.77
C GLY A 31 9.99 13.81 8.74
N TRP A 32 10.12 14.27 7.50
CA TRP A 32 10.81 13.57 6.39
C TRP A 32 12.21 13.06 6.76
N GLY A 33 12.96 13.78 7.58
CA GLY A 33 14.31 13.38 8.02
C GLY A 33 14.37 12.32 9.13
N GLY A 34 13.22 11.94 9.72
CA GLY A 34 13.17 10.89 10.74
C GLY A 34 13.27 9.48 10.13
N ASN A 35 13.41 8.46 10.99
CA ASN A 35 13.61 7.07 10.58
C ASN A 35 12.60 6.58 9.52
N ASN A 36 11.32 6.95 9.68
CA ASN A 36 10.28 6.53 8.74
C ASN A 36 10.37 7.27 7.40
N GLY A 37 10.62 8.58 7.42
CA GLY A 37 10.68 9.39 6.20
C GLY A 37 11.92 9.08 5.36
N SER A 38 13.07 8.89 6.01
CA SER A 38 14.31 8.49 5.35
C SER A 38 14.20 7.08 4.78
N THR A 39 13.64 6.12 5.54
CA THR A 39 13.42 4.74 5.07
C THR A 39 12.42 4.67 3.91
N PHE A 40 11.32 5.42 3.98
CA PHE A 40 10.34 5.50 2.89
C PHE A 40 10.97 6.03 1.60
N THR A 41 11.76 7.10 1.70
CA THR A 41 12.45 7.71 0.55
C THR A 41 13.49 6.75 -0.03
N ALA A 42 14.30 6.11 0.84
CA ALA A 42 15.28 5.12 0.41
C ALA A 42 14.63 3.93 -0.28
N GLY A 43 13.50 3.42 0.24
CA GLY A 43 12.73 2.32 -0.35
C GLY A 43 12.21 2.65 -1.75
N ILE A 44 11.67 3.86 -1.96
CA ILE A 44 11.23 4.32 -3.28
C ILE A 44 12.41 4.37 -4.25
N ILE A 45 13.52 5.00 -3.86
CA ILE A 45 14.68 5.18 -4.74
C ILE A 45 15.30 3.82 -5.09
N ALA A 46 15.48 2.95 -4.08
CA ALA A 46 16.08 1.63 -4.28
C ALA A 46 15.25 0.76 -5.23
N ASN A 47 13.93 0.72 -5.07
CA ASN A 47 13.04 -0.03 -5.96
C ASN A 47 12.98 0.59 -7.36
N ARG A 48 12.95 1.92 -7.47
CA ARG A 48 12.94 2.62 -8.77
C ARG A 48 14.20 2.37 -9.59
N LEU A 49 15.35 2.29 -8.93
CA LEU A 49 16.64 2.04 -9.57
C LEU A 49 17.00 0.55 -9.67
N GLY A 50 16.17 -0.35 -9.12
CA GLY A 50 16.43 -1.79 -9.14
C GLY A 50 17.69 -2.19 -8.35
N LEU A 51 17.98 -1.52 -7.24
CA LEU A 51 19.21 -1.73 -6.48
C LEU A 51 19.29 -3.13 -5.85
N SER A 52 20.50 -3.67 -5.78
CA SER A 52 20.86 -4.86 -5.00
C SER A 52 22.09 -4.60 -4.14
N TRP A 53 22.24 -5.36 -3.06
CA TRP A 53 23.40 -5.27 -2.18
C TRP A 53 23.77 -6.62 -1.57
N SER A 54 25.06 -6.84 -1.33
CA SER A 54 25.55 -8.05 -0.68
C SER A 54 25.28 -8.03 0.82
N THR A 55 24.84 -9.16 1.36
CA THR A 55 24.73 -9.40 2.80
C THR A 55 25.44 -10.70 3.15
N LYS A 56 25.62 -10.97 4.45
CA LYS A 56 26.18 -12.26 4.93
C LYS A 56 25.36 -13.48 4.46
N LYS A 57 24.09 -13.29 4.10
CA LYS A 57 23.18 -14.34 3.63
C LYS A 57 23.05 -14.40 2.10
N GLY A 58 23.88 -13.65 1.37
CA GLY A 58 23.82 -13.52 -0.08
C GLY A 58 23.32 -12.14 -0.55
N GLU A 59 23.13 -12.00 -1.85
CA GLU A 59 22.62 -10.78 -2.46
C GLU A 59 21.14 -10.56 -2.07
N GLN A 60 20.80 -9.32 -1.74
CA GLN A 60 19.43 -8.86 -1.54
C GLN A 60 19.06 -7.86 -2.63
N LYS A 61 17.83 -7.94 -3.13
CA LYS A 61 17.26 -6.98 -4.09
C LYS A 61 16.23 -6.11 -3.39
N ALA A 62 16.20 -4.81 -3.74
CA ALA A 62 15.15 -3.91 -3.30
C ALA A 62 13.78 -4.49 -3.66
N ASN A 63 12.86 -4.43 -2.70
CA ASN A 63 11.52 -4.98 -2.84
C ASN A 63 10.52 -4.16 -2.00
N TRP A 64 9.24 -4.53 -2.10
CA TRP A 64 8.13 -3.91 -1.39
C TRP A 64 7.48 -4.84 -0.35
N TYR A 65 8.25 -5.76 0.22
CA TYR A 65 7.70 -6.70 1.21
C TYR A 65 7.13 -5.94 2.41
N GLY A 66 5.97 -6.39 2.89
CA GLY A 66 5.19 -5.73 3.94
C GLY A 66 4.20 -4.68 3.45
N MET A 67 4.19 -4.32 2.15
CA MET A 67 3.22 -3.38 1.58
C MET A 67 2.01 -4.10 0.99
N TYR A 68 0.90 -4.18 1.71
CA TYR A 68 -0.31 -4.90 1.25
C TYR A 68 -0.91 -4.35 -0.05
N CYS A 69 -0.86 -3.03 -0.25
CA CYS A 69 -1.48 -2.37 -1.39
C CYS A 69 -0.84 -2.70 -2.75
N LEU A 70 0.36 -3.29 -2.77
CA LEU A 70 1.08 -3.59 -4.02
C LEU A 70 0.86 -5.03 -4.52
N TYR A 71 0.10 -5.85 -3.78
CA TYR A 71 -0.22 -7.24 -4.14
C TYR A 71 -1.60 -7.41 -4.79
N THR A 72 -2.25 -6.31 -5.17
CA THR A 72 -3.56 -6.28 -5.85
C THR A 72 -3.45 -5.53 -7.17
#